data_AF-A0AAF0DP03-F1
#
_entry.id   AF-A0AAF0DP03-F1
#
_cell.length_a   1.000
_cell.length_b   1.000
_cell.length_c   1.000
_cell.angle_alpha   90.00
_cell.angle_beta   90.00
_cell.angle_gamma   90.00
#
_symmetry.space_group_name_H-M   'P 1'
#
loop_
_entity.id
_entity.type
_entity.pdbx_description
1 polymer ?
#
loop_
_entity_poly.entity_id
_entity_poly.type
_entity_poly.pdbx_seq_one_letter_code
_entity_poly.pdbx_strand_id
1 'polypeptide(L)'
;MAFPNHLAEDCYDGAIDGIQLGWSNSAKSWLGGQAAKSKVDRNALKAVTEHLLHRSAKRLGQDRARVIARPHDTTTDMATGMMHENQFHVSGILRPGRLMVHIYLSDLGEGPSGFDNLKVTRESVVKRHQKNSDH
;
A
#
# COMPACT_ATOMS: atom_id res chain seq x y z
N MET A 1 1.50 -18.26 -2.00
CA MET A 1 2.26 -17.47 -1.00
C MET A 1 1.31 -17.07 0.13
N ALA A 2 1.76 -17.08 1.39
CA ALA A 2 0.96 -16.52 2.50
C ALA A 2 1.45 -15.09 2.79
N PHE A 3 0.53 -14.17 3.09
CA PHE A 3 0.83 -12.78 3.45
C PHE A 3 0.62 -12.55 4.95
N PRO A 4 1.42 -13.15 5.85
CA PRO A 4 1.09 -13.30 7.27
C PRO A 4 1.01 -11.99 8.08
N ASN A 5 1.45 -10.87 7.51
CA ASN A 5 1.50 -9.59 8.22
C ASN A 5 0.30 -8.75 7.80
N HIS A 6 -0.90 -9.24 8.10
CA HIS A 6 -2.15 -8.59 7.76
C HIS A 6 -3.10 -8.58 8.95
N LEU A 7 -4.00 -7.60 8.98
CA LEU A 7 -5.07 -7.53 9.97
C LEU A 7 -6.20 -8.47 9.57
N ALA A 8 -7.08 -8.77 10.52
CA ALA A 8 -8.36 -9.43 10.24
C ALA A 8 -9.11 -8.74 9.08
N GLU A 9 -9.95 -9.49 8.37
CA GLU A 9 -10.55 -9.06 7.09
C GLU A 9 -11.41 -7.79 7.23
N ASP A 10 -12.13 -7.68 8.34
CA ASP A 10 -13.00 -6.57 8.72
C ASP A 10 -12.24 -5.43 9.45
N CYS A 11 -10.98 -5.66 9.80
CA CYS A 11 -10.16 -4.73 10.54
C CYS A 11 -9.23 -3.93 9.62
N TYR A 12 -9.29 -2.61 9.75
CA TYR A 12 -8.51 -1.67 8.93
C TYR A 12 -7.50 -0.84 9.72
N ASP A 13 -7.51 -0.97 11.04
CA ASP A 13 -6.67 -0.20 11.94
C ASP A 13 -6.30 -1.13 13.12
N GLY A 14 -5.01 -1.40 13.31
CA GLY A 14 -4.55 -2.37 14.31
C GLY A 14 -3.03 -2.46 14.37
N ALA A 15 -2.51 -3.32 15.25
CA ALA A 15 -1.07 -3.51 15.43
C ALA A 15 -0.65 -4.93 15.01
N ILE A 16 0.49 -5.05 14.33
CA ILE A 16 1.15 -6.31 13.99
C ILE A 16 2.63 -6.14 14.35
N ASP A 17 3.22 -7.05 15.14
CA ASP A 17 4.60 -6.93 15.63
C ASP A 17 4.94 -5.57 16.27
N GLY A 18 3.97 -4.92 16.92
CA GLY A 18 4.14 -3.58 17.49
C GLY A 18 4.14 -2.43 16.47
N ILE A 19 3.93 -2.72 15.17
CA ILE A 19 3.75 -1.73 14.11
C ILE A 19 2.27 -1.45 13.94
N GLN A 20 1.86 -0.20 14.13
CA GLN A 20 0.48 0.24 13.90
C GLN A 20 0.21 0.37 12.41
N LEU A 21 -0.63 -0.51 11.87
CA LEU A 21 -1.18 -0.42 10.53
C LEU A 21 -2.53 0.29 10.52
N GLY A 22 -2.76 1.11 9.51
CA GLY A 22 -4.04 1.79 9.33
C GLY A 22 -4.32 2.10 7.86
N TRP A 23 -5.59 2.13 7.47
CA TRP A 23 -5.99 2.49 6.11
C TRP A 23 -6.58 3.91 6.05
N SER A 24 -6.21 4.67 5.02
CA SER A 24 -6.94 5.90 4.70
C SER A 24 -8.36 5.61 4.22
N ASN A 25 -9.31 6.53 4.46
CA ASN A 25 -10.70 6.37 4.02
C ASN A 25 -10.78 6.15 2.50
N SER A 26 -9.99 6.91 1.72
CA SER A 26 -9.90 6.72 0.28
C SER A 26 -9.40 5.32 -0.08
N ALA A 27 -8.36 4.81 0.58
CA ALA A 27 -7.89 3.45 0.31
C ALA A 27 -8.96 2.38 0.63
N LYS A 28 -9.73 2.56 1.71
CA LYS A 28 -10.85 1.66 2.08
C LYS A 28 -11.93 1.66 0.99
N SER A 29 -12.41 2.83 0.58
CA SER A 29 -13.50 2.97 -0.40
C SER A 29 -13.15 2.38 -1.77
N TRP A 30 -11.88 2.45 -2.17
CA TRP A 30 -11.44 2.02 -3.51
C TRP A 30 -11.08 0.53 -3.57
N LEU A 31 -10.90 -0.12 -2.43
CA LEU A 31 -10.50 -1.53 -2.36
C LEU A 31 -11.51 -2.45 -3.06
N GLY A 32 -12.81 -2.24 -2.84
CA GLY A 32 -13.87 -3.04 -3.46
C GLY A 32 -13.97 -2.84 -4.97
N GLY A 33 -13.89 -1.59 -5.44
CA GLY A 33 -13.93 -1.28 -6.87
C GLY A 33 -12.73 -1.85 -7.65
N GLN A 34 -11.54 -1.83 -7.04
CA GLN A 34 -10.35 -2.41 -7.64
C GLN A 34 -10.41 -3.94 -7.67
N ALA A 35 -10.87 -4.58 -6.60
CA ALA A 35 -11.08 -6.03 -6.54
C ALA A 35 -11.97 -6.50 -7.70
N ALA A 36 -13.09 -5.79 -7.92
CA ALA A 36 -13.99 -6.08 -9.04
C ALA A 36 -13.32 -5.87 -10.41
N LYS A 37 -12.60 -4.76 -10.61
CA LYS A 37 -11.92 -4.45 -11.88
C LYS A 37 -10.82 -5.46 -12.21
N SER A 38 -10.01 -5.84 -11.22
CA SER A 38 -8.88 -6.75 -11.38
C SER A 38 -9.27 -8.23 -11.29
N LYS A 39 -10.53 -8.54 -10.96
CA LYS A 39 -11.00 -9.92 -10.65
C LYS A 39 -10.14 -10.62 -9.59
N VAL A 40 -9.61 -9.84 -8.65
CA VAL A 40 -8.79 -10.35 -7.54
C VAL A 40 -9.61 -10.28 -6.27
N ASP A 41 -9.45 -11.28 -5.41
CA ASP A 41 -10.08 -11.27 -4.11
C ASP A 41 -9.70 -10.02 -3.29
N ARG A 42 -10.71 -9.41 -2.67
CA ARG A 42 -10.57 -8.17 -1.90
C ARG A 42 -9.65 -8.38 -0.69
N ASN A 43 -9.76 -9.54 -0.04
CA ASN A 43 -8.98 -9.85 1.15
C ASN A 43 -7.53 -10.16 0.77
N ALA A 44 -7.29 -10.82 -0.36
CA ALA A 44 -5.96 -11.00 -0.93
C ALA A 44 -5.28 -9.65 -1.23
N LEU A 45 -5.99 -8.72 -1.88
CA LEU A 45 -5.51 -7.35 -2.12
C LEU A 45 -5.13 -6.63 -0.83
N LYS A 46 -6.02 -6.71 0.18
CA LYS A 46 -5.78 -6.13 1.50
C LYS A 46 -4.54 -6.73 2.16
N ALA A 47 -4.47 -8.06 2.23
CA ALA A 47 -3.40 -8.78 2.89
C ALA A 47 -2.03 -8.52 2.25
N VAL A 48 -1.95 -8.51 0.91
CA VAL A 48 -0.74 -8.10 0.17
C VAL A 48 -0.30 -6.69 0.56
N THR A 49 -1.24 -5.75 0.55
CA THR A 49 -0.96 -4.34 0.83
C THR A 49 -0.39 -4.15 2.23
N GLU A 50 -1.05 -4.74 3.22
CA GLU A 50 -0.65 -4.68 4.62
C GLU A 50 0.70 -5.36 4.83
N HIS A 51 0.89 -6.53 4.23
CA HIS A 51 2.11 -7.30 4.39
C HIS A 51 3.34 -6.57 3.85
N LEU A 52 3.22 -5.99 2.65
CA LEU A 52 4.31 -5.25 2.02
C LEU A 52 4.67 -3.99 2.81
N LEU A 53 3.68 -3.22 3.25
CA LEU A 53 3.92 -2.01 4.03
C LEU A 53 4.44 -2.30 5.43
N HIS A 54 3.97 -3.38 6.07
CA HIS A 54 4.52 -3.85 7.33
C HIS A 54 6.02 -4.19 7.20
N ARG A 55 6.40 -4.96 6.17
CA ARG A 55 7.80 -5.30 5.93
C ARG A 55 8.66 -4.08 5.68
N SER A 56 8.15 -3.10 4.92
CA SER A 56 8.81 -1.82 4.70
C SER A 56 9.01 -1.05 6.00
N ALA A 57 7.95 -0.92 6.82
CA ALA A 57 8.00 -0.26 8.12
C ALA A 57 9.03 -0.91 9.05
N LYS A 58 8.99 -2.23 9.18
CA LYS A 58 9.93 -3.00 10.00
C LYS A 58 11.38 -2.79 9.55
N ARG A 59 11.65 -2.86 8.24
CA ARG A 59 12.97 -2.65 7.66
C ARG A 59 13.49 -1.22 7.87
N LEU A 60 12.61 -0.23 7.82
CA LEU A 60 12.94 1.19 7.97
C LEU A 60 12.88 1.68 9.43
N GLY A 61 12.64 0.80 10.40
CA GLY A 61 12.54 1.16 11.82
C GLY A 61 11.36 2.07 12.15
N GLN A 62 10.25 1.94 11.41
CA GLN A 62 9.05 2.75 11.55
C GLN A 62 8.00 2.00 12.37
N ASP A 63 7.35 2.68 13.30
CA ASP A 63 6.37 2.09 14.22
C ASP A 63 4.93 2.21 13.71
N ARG A 64 4.69 2.98 12.64
CA ARG A 64 3.36 3.10 12.03
C ARG A 64 3.43 3.10 10.51
N ALA A 65 2.46 2.44 9.89
CA ALA A 65 2.27 2.43 8.45
C ALA A 65 0.82 2.76 8.11
N ARG A 66 0.61 3.78 7.27
CA ARG A 66 -0.73 4.14 6.78
C ARG A 66 -0.85 3.84 5.29
N VAL A 67 -1.77 2.96 4.92
CA VAL A 67 -2.10 2.67 3.52
C VAL A 67 -2.78 3.88 2.88
N ILE A 68 -2.18 4.40 1.82
CA ILE A 68 -2.74 5.50 1.03
C ILE A 68 -3.30 4.98 -0.29
N ALA A 69 -2.65 3.98 -0.88
CA ALA A 69 -3.20 3.27 -2.02
C ALA A 69 -2.80 1.79 -1.99
N ARG A 70 -3.80 0.94 -2.22
CA ARG A 70 -3.73 -0.45 -2.69
C ARG A 70 -2.88 -0.63 -3.97
N PRO A 71 -2.60 -1.86 -4.42
CA PRO A 71 -1.94 -2.11 -5.71
C PRO A 71 -2.69 -1.41 -6.86
N HIS A 72 -1.98 -0.58 -7.61
CA HIS A 72 -2.52 0.21 -8.73
C HIS A 72 -1.39 0.59 -9.70
N ASP A 73 -1.76 0.86 -10.95
CA ASP A 73 -0.88 1.16 -12.10
C ASP A 73 -0.96 2.63 -12.52
N THR A 74 -1.44 3.50 -11.65
CA THR A 74 -1.63 4.93 -11.95
C THR A 74 -1.13 5.79 -10.81
N THR A 75 -0.54 6.94 -11.12
CA THR A 75 -0.20 7.97 -10.13
C THR A 75 -0.87 9.27 -10.55
N THR A 76 -1.48 9.96 -9.59
CA THR A 76 -1.97 11.32 -9.83
C THR A 76 -0.91 12.33 -9.38
N ASP A 77 -0.48 13.19 -10.30
CA ASP A 77 0.30 14.38 -9.96
C ASP A 77 -0.62 15.34 -9.20
N MET A 78 -0.27 15.63 -7.94
CA MET A 78 -1.05 16.49 -7.07
C MET A 78 -0.97 17.98 -7.45
N ALA A 79 0.02 18.40 -8.23
CA ALA A 79 0.18 19.78 -8.68
C ALA A 79 -0.71 20.09 -9.88
N THR A 80 -0.81 19.14 -10.82
CA THR A 80 -1.55 19.31 -12.08
C THR A 80 -2.89 18.59 -12.08
N GLY A 81 -3.12 17.67 -11.14
CA GLY A 81 -4.28 16.77 -11.12
C GLY A 81 -4.22 15.68 -12.20
N MET A 82 -3.17 15.65 -13.02
CA MET A 82 -3.05 14.70 -14.12
C MET A 82 -2.75 13.29 -13.63
N MET A 83 -3.44 12.31 -14.20
CA MET A 83 -3.18 10.90 -13.96
C MET A 83 -2.19 10.38 -14.99
N HIS A 84 -1.15 9.71 -14.51
CA HIS A 84 -0.12 9.06 -15.32
C HIS A 84 -0.15 7.56 -15.08
N GLU A 85 0.00 6.78 -16.14
CA GLU A 85 0.33 5.36 -15.99
C GLU A 85 1.67 5.24 -15.26
N ASN A 86 1.74 4.28 -14.35
CA ASN A 86 2.90 3.99 -13.55
C ASN A 86 3.02 2.47 -13.39
N GLN A 87 4.21 2.00 -13.07
CA GLN A 87 4.41 0.59 -12.74
C GLN A 87 3.49 0.21 -11.56
N PHE A 88 2.90 -0.99 -11.64
CA PHE A 88 1.97 -1.49 -10.62
C PHE A 88 2.60 -1.46 -9.23
N HIS A 89 1.98 -0.78 -8.27
CA HIS A 89 2.60 -0.53 -6.97
C HIS A 89 1.59 -0.30 -5.84
N VAL A 90 2.07 -0.50 -4.61
CA VAL A 90 1.39 -0.13 -3.36
C VAL A 90 1.99 1.15 -2.81
N SER A 91 1.16 2.03 -2.26
CA SER A 91 1.60 3.29 -1.66
C SER A 91 1.19 3.42 -0.20
N GLY A 92 2.12 3.82 0.65
CA GLY A 92 1.87 4.08 2.07
C GLY A 92 2.70 5.23 2.63
N ILE A 93 2.29 5.71 3.81
CA ILE A 93 3.06 6.68 4.60
C ILE A 93 3.49 6.01 5.89
N LEU A 94 4.79 5.96 6.11
CA LEU A 94 5.39 5.44 7.33
C LEU A 94 5.71 6.57 8.31
N ARG A 95 5.60 6.29 9.61
CA ARG A 95 5.95 7.21 10.69
C ARG A 95 6.85 6.51 11.73
N PRO A 96 7.67 7.29 12.46
CA PRO A 96 7.89 8.75 12.40
C PRO A 96 8.50 9.29 11.08
N GLY A 97 8.51 10.61 10.89
CA GLY A 97 9.20 11.24 9.73
C GLY A 97 8.44 11.29 8.40
N ARG A 98 7.22 10.74 8.31
CA ARG A 98 6.32 10.83 7.13
C ARG A 98 7.00 10.38 5.83
N LEU A 99 7.57 9.18 5.84
CA LEU A 99 8.17 8.59 4.66
C LEU A 99 7.06 8.09 3.73
N MET A 100 6.95 8.66 2.54
CA MET A 100 6.12 8.12 1.47
C MET A 100 6.85 6.95 0.84
N VAL A 101 6.21 5.79 0.80
CA VAL A 101 6.78 4.57 0.22
C VAL A 101 5.92 4.13 -0.96
N HIS A 102 6.57 3.83 -2.08
CA HIS A 102 6.00 3.15 -3.23
C HIS A 102 6.70 1.80 -3.41
N ILE A 103 5.95 0.71 -3.27
CA ILE A 103 6.44 -0.66 -3.41
C ILE A 103 5.95 -1.20 -4.75
N TYR A 104 6.87 -1.31 -5.71
CA TYR A 104 6.57 -1.71 -7.09
C TYR A 104 6.58 -3.23 -7.21
N LEU A 105 5.61 -3.72 -7.97
CA LEU A 105 5.22 -5.12 -8.04
C LEU A 105 5.27 -5.59 -9.51
N SER A 106 5.68 -6.83 -9.73
CA SER A 106 5.58 -7.53 -11.01
C SER A 106 5.20 -8.99 -10.81
N ASP A 107 5.07 -9.71 -11.93
CA ASP A 107 4.82 -11.15 -11.97
C ASP A 107 3.60 -11.55 -11.13
N LEU A 108 2.53 -10.77 -11.22
CA LEU A 108 1.26 -11.07 -10.56
C LEU A 108 0.78 -12.43 -11.07
N GLY A 109 0.51 -13.38 -10.17
CA GLY A 109 0.09 -14.72 -10.55
C GLY A 109 -1.38 -14.75 -10.98
N GLU A 110 -1.74 -15.62 -11.92
CA GLU A 110 -3.13 -15.84 -12.35
C GLU A 110 -3.95 -16.76 -11.42
N GLY A 111 -3.36 -17.18 -10.29
CA GLY A 111 -4.03 -18.07 -9.35
C GLY A 111 -5.09 -17.36 -8.48
N PRO A 112 -5.75 -18.09 -7.57
CA PRO A 112 -6.91 -17.61 -6.82
C PRO A 112 -6.68 -16.33 -6.00
N SER A 113 -5.42 -16.04 -5.65
CA SER A 113 -5.05 -14.82 -4.93
C SER A 113 -4.75 -13.63 -5.85
N GLY A 114 -4.55 -13.84 -7.15
CA GLY A 114 -4.04 -12.83 -8.08
C GLY A 114 -2.57 -12.43 -7.83
N PHE A 115 -1.91 -13.05 -6.84
CA PHE A 115 -0.60 -12.65 -6.32
C PHE A 115 0.35 -13.82 -6.06
N ASP A 116 0.05 -15.00 -6.60
CA ASP A 116 0.77 -16.23 -6.24
C ASP A 116 2.25 -16.21 -6.65
N ASN A 117 2.60 -15.45 -7.69
CA ASN A 117 3.96 -15.26 -8.19
C ASN A 117 4.53 -13.86 -7.92
N LEU A 118 3.85 -13.08 -7.06
CA LEU A 118 4.16 -11.67 -6.80
C LEU A 118 5.65 -11.45 -6.51
N LYS A 119 6.27 -10.57 -7.29
CA LYS A 119 7.63 -10.08 -7.02
C LYS A 119 7.63 -8.60 -6.70
N VAL A 120 8.41 -8.22 -5.70
CA VAL A 120 8.75 -6.80 -5.44
C VAL A 120 9.95 -6.45 -6.31
N THR A 121 9.77 -5.55 -7.27
CA THR A 121 10.83 -5.15 -8.22
C THR A 121 11.67 -4.00 -7.70
N ARG A 122 11.02 -3.06 -7.01
CA ARG A 122 11.65 -1.85 -6.47
C ARG A 122 10.87 -1.34 -5.28
N GLU A 123 11.56 -0.64 -4.40
CA GLU A 123 10.96 0.18 -3.37
C GLU A 123 11.50 1.61 -3.47
N SER A 124 10.62 2.59 -3.57
CA SER A 124 10.97 4.02 -3.52
C SER A 124 10.51 4.60 -2.20
N VAL A 125 11.41 5.31 -1.52
CA VAL A 125 11.15 5.94 -0.22
C VAL A 125 11.49 7.42 -0.35
N VAL A 126 10.50 8.29 -0.13
CA VAL A 126 10.64 9.74 -0.24
C VAL A 126 10.18 10.38 1.07
N LYS A 127 11.02 11.22 1.67
CA LYS A 127 10.61 12.01 2.84
C LYS A 127 9.65 13.10 2.37
N ARG A 128 8.40 13.09 2.83
CA ARG A 128 7.48 14.19 2.55
C ARG A 128 7.83 15.37 3.45
N HIS A 129 8.30 16.46 2.85
CA HIS A 129 8.38 17.74 3.54
C HIS A 129 6.98 18.19 3.98
N GLN A 130 6.88 18.82 5.15
CA GLN A 130 5.72 19.65 5.47
C GLN A 130 5.60 20.69 4.35
N LYS A 131 4.41 20.84 3.74
CA LYS A 131 4.06 22.17 3.25
C LYS A 131 4.10 23.05 4.50
N ASN A 132 5.04 23.98 4.57
CA ASN A 132 4.83 25.17 5.38
C ASN A 132 3.54 25.78 4.82
N SER A 133 2.46 25.69 5.58
CA SER A 133 1.33 26.58 5.41
C SER A 133 1.83 27.94 5.85
N ASP A 134 2.41 28.68 4.91
CA ASP A 134 2.54 30.13 5.04
C ASP A 134 1.16 30.74 4.79
N HIS A 135 0.77 31.62 5.71
CA HIS A 135 -0.43 32.48 5.80
C HIS A 135 -1.59 31.93 6.62
#